data_AF-A0A962BFZ5-F1
#
_entry.id   AF-A0A962BFZ5-F1
#
_cell.length_a   1.000
_cell.length_b   1.000
_cell.length_c   1.000
_cell.angle_alpha   90.00
_cell.angle_beta   90.00
_cell.angle_gamma   90.00
#
_symmetry.space_group_name_H-M   'P 1'
#
loop_
_entity.id
_entity.type
_entity.pdbx_description
1 polymer ?
#
loop_
_entity_poly.entity_id
_entity_poly.type
_entity_poly.pdbx_seq_one_letter_code
_entity_poly.pdbx_strand_id
1 'polypeptide(L)'
;MKQTLIFLLAIWMIVGIAHANPLTANLAKGGVGGWLNVERPLMQKDLDGKILLLDFWTYGCVNCMQIVPDLEFLEHKYGDKLLVIGVHSAKYKGEQDNDRILSAAKRFGLNHPIANDYDYAIWKSFGVNAWPTLIVLGADGQEISRYSGEGHRSELDKDIGKHISTATNTSSNEDLVLNHKTETPLSFPARLENFENGFVIADAGHNQIVITDNTGKILTRIGSGEKALKDGTYQDASFNNPRGLKAIGDKIYIADTDNHALRVIDTTTKTVTTLAGNGKRGYDRKIKNDKGTTVSLASPWDVEILPQSENKKLAIAMAGLHQLHVYDIPSGTISVLAGSGYEDIEDGAASNAKLAQPSGLATNGDTLFFVDAESSSLRMLKNGEVKTLIGTGLFDYGLIDGTYPKAMLQHAQGLDVANNKIFLADTYNNAIRIYDLKSGELSTLTKGKALFEPGDIRIINGQLLISDTNHNSIKTIKLGSQTPTEFPVK
;
A
#
# COMPACT_ATOMS: atom_id res chain seq x y z
N MET A 1 -11.46 -19.50 -86.35
CA MET A 1 -11.40 -18.02 -86.34
C MET A 1 -11.79 -17.56 -84.93
N LYS A 2 -11.02 -16.64 -84.36
CA LYS A 2 -10.71 -16.44 -82.93
C LYS A 2 -11.94 -16.28 -81.99
N GLN A 3 -11.91 -17.00 -80.86
CA GLN A 3 -12.67 -16.68 -79.65
C GLN A 3 -11.97 -15.53 -78.92
N THR A 4 -12.70 -14.45 -78.63
CA THR A 4 -12.23 -13.35 -77.78
C THR A 4 -12.97 -13.45 -76.45
N LEU A 5 -12.24 -13.81 -75.40
CA LEU A 5 -12.70 -13.86 -74.01
C LEU A 5 -12.51 -12.45 -73.41
N ILE A 6 -13.60 -11.78 -73.04
CA ILE A 6 -13.55 -10.51 -72.31
C ILE A 6 -13.58 -10.83 -70.82
N PHE A 7 -12.45 -10.62 -70.13
CA PHE A 7 -12.36 -10.65 -68.67
C PHE A 7 -12.84 -9.30 -68.11
N LEU A 8 -13.98 -9.29 -67.44
CA LEU A 8 -14.40 -8.20 -66.57
C LEU A 8 -13.72 -8.39 -65.20
N LEU A 9 -12.69 -7.59 -64.93
CA LEU A 9 -12.10 -7.45 -63.60
C LEU A 9 -13.10 -6.72 -62.69
N ALA A 10 -13.72 -7.45 -61.77
CA ALA A 10 -14.39 -6.86 -60.62
C ALA A 10 -13.34 -6.42 -59.60
N ILE A 11 -13.09 -5.11 -59.52
CA ILE A 11 -12.30 -4.51 -58.44
C ILE A 11 -13.14 -4.58 -57.17
N TRP A 12 -12.86 -5.55 -56.31
CA TRP A 12 -13.32 -5.53 -54.92
C TRP A 12 -12.50 -4.47 -54.19
N MET A 13 -13.11 -3.31 -53.90
CA MET A 13 -12.63 -2.46 -52.82
C MET A 13 -12.81 -3.25 -51.52
N ILE A 14 -11.71 -3.82 -51.02
CA ILE A 14 -11.64 -4.28 -49.63
C ILE A 14 -11.65 -3.00 -48.79
N VAL A 15 -12.83 -2.58 -48.35
CA VAL A 15 -12.94 -1.74 -47.16
C VAL A 15 -12.47 -2.63 -46.03
N GLY A 16 -11.24 -2.42 -45.58
CA GLY A 16 -10.70 -3.10 -44.42
C GLY A 16 -11.57 -2.77 -43.21
N ILE A 17 -12.48 -3.66 -42.86
CA ILE A 17 -13.09 -3.64 -41.53
C ILE A 17 -11.94 -4.01 -40.60
N ALA A 18 -11.39 -3.02 -39.90
CA ALA A 18 -10.49 -3.24 -38.79
C ALA A 18 -11.23 -4.16 -37.81
N HIS A 19 -10.83 -5.44 -37.77
CA HIS A 19 -11.36 -6.35 -36.77
C HIS A 19 -10.74 -5.92 -35.46
N ALA A 20 -11.57 -5.47 -34.50
CA ALA A 20 -11.12 -5.13 -33.17
C ALA A 20 -10.33 -6.31 -32.60
N ASN A 21 -9.09 -6.05 -32.13
CA ASN A 21 -8.27 -7.08 -31.52
C ASN A 21 -9.02 -7.64 -30.31
N PRO A 22 -9.24 -8.97 -30.21
CA PRO A 22 -10.06 -9.56 -29.16
C PRO A 22 -9.54 -9.26 -27.75
N LEU A 23 -8.24 -8.98 -27.58
CA LEU A 23 -7.65 -8.56 -26.30
C LEU A 23 -8.11 -7.15 -25.90
N THR A 24 -8.05 -6.19 -26.82
CA THR A 24 -8.47 -4.80 -26.53
C THR A 24 -9.99 -4.68 -26.43
N ALA A 25 -10.74 -5.54 -27.12
CA ALA A 25 -12.20 -5.58 -27.04
C ALA A 25 -12.74 -5.99 -25.65
N ASN A 26 -12.05 -6.88 -24.94
CA ASN A 26 -12.41 -7.21 -23.56
C ASN A 26 -11.98 -6.11 -22.58
N LEU A 27 -10.79 -5.53 -22.80
CA LEU A 27 -10.32 -4.39 -22.01
C LEU A 27 -11.27 -3.20 -22.09
N ALA A 28 -11.79 -2.87 -23.27
CA ALA A 28 -12.71 -1.76 -23.49
C ALA A 28 -14.00 -1.84 -22.63
N LYS A 29 -14.38 -3.04 -22.17
CA LYS A 29 -15.53 -3.23 -21.28
C LYS A 29 -15.27 -2.80 -19.83
N GLY A 30 -14.01 -2.61 -19.43
CA GLY A 30 -13.62 -2.12 -18.10
C GLY A 30 -13.80 -3.14 -16.96
N GLY A 31 -13.94 -4.44 -17.28
CA GLY A 31 -14.27 -5.47 -16.30
C GLY A 31 -15.72 -5.35 -15.81
N VAL A 32 -16.12 -6.22 -14.87
CA VAL A 32 -17.50 -6.20 -14.33
C VAL A 32 -17.75 -5.01 -13.40
N GLY A 33 -16.72 -4.51 -12.71
CA GLY A 33 -16.85 -3.32 -11.86
C GLY A 33 -16.83 -1.99 -12.63
N GLY A 34 -16.49 -2.04 -13.92
CA GLY A 34 -16.45 -0.89 -14.82
C GLY A 34 -15.18 -0.06 -14.69
N TRP A 35 -15.16 1.04 -15.45
CA TRP A 35 -14.06 1.99 -15.46
C TRP A 35 -14.14 2.97 -14.28
N LEU A 36 -13.00 3.19 -13.66
CA LEU A 36 -12.75 4.05 -12.51
C LEU A 36 -11.65 5.05 -12.84
N ASN A 37 -11.59 6.14 -12.05
CA ASN A 37 -10.65 7.24 -12.22
C ASN A 37 -10.76 7.92 -13.60
N VAL A 38 -11.95 7.91 -14.21
CA VAL A 38 -12.19 8.46 -15.54
C VAL A 38 -13.48 9.25 -15.63
N GLU A 39 -13.49 10.31 -16.45
CA GLU A 39 -14.64 11.19 -16.67
C GLU A 39 -15.82 10.46 -17.31
N ARG A 40 -15.51 9.44 -18.12
CA ARG A 40 -16.47 8.53 -18.76
C ARG A 40 -15.82 7.17 -18.98
N PRO A 41 -16.61 6.09 -19.12
CA PRO A 41 -16.09 4.81 -19.59
C PRO A 41 -15.25 4.98 -20.86
N LEU A 42 -14.10 4.29 -20.91
CA LEU A 42 -13.27 4.27 -22.10
C LEU A 42 -13.98 3.49 -23.22
N MET A 43 -13.72 3.91 -24.44
CA MET A 43 -14.19 3.31 -25.67
C MET A 43 -13.00 2.80 -26.49
N GLN A 44 -13.26 1.93 -27.46
CA GLN A 44 -12.22 1.40 -28.35
C GLN A 44 -11.38 2.50 -29.00
N LYS A 45 -12.01 3.61 -29.42
CA LYS A 45 -11.33 4.77 -30.02
C LYS A 45 -10.32 5.47 -29.09
N ASP A 46 -10.48 5.32 -27.77
CA ASP A 46 -9.55 5.90 -26.79
C ASP A 46 -8.27 5.04 -26.69
N LEU A 47 -8.37 3.76 -27.06
CA LEU A 47 -7.28 2.77 -27.05
C LEU A 47 -6.56 2.69 -28.42
N ASP A 48 -7.32 2.76 -29.51
CA ASP A 48 -6.80 2.57 -30.86
C ASP A 48 -5.70 3.59 -31.18
N GLY A 49 -4.57 3.09 -31.71
CA GLY A 49 -3.45 3.92 -32.13
C GLY A 49 -2.56 4.46 -31.00
N LYS A 50 -2.79 4.08 -29.73
CA LYS A 50 -1.89 4.38 -28.61
C LYS A 50 -1.00 3.16 -28.29
N ILE A 51 0.17 3.41 -27.71
CA ILE A 51 0.86 2.36 -26.95
C ILE A 51 0.13 2.22 -25.62
N LEU A 52 -0.21 1.00 -25.22
CA LEU A 52 -0.87 0.73 -23.94
C LEU A 52 0.10 0.04 -22.99
N LEU A 53 0.15 0.48 -21.74
CA LEU A 53 0.79 -0.26 -20.65
C LEU A 53 -0.30 -0.71 -19.68
N LEU A 54 -0.56 -2.01 -19.66
CA LEU A 54 -1.50 -2.61 -18.72
C LEU A 54 -0.77 -3.00 -17.45
N ASP A 55 -1.22 -2.48 -16.31
CA ASP A 55 -0.76 -2.86 -14.98
C ASP A 55 -1.81 -3.75 -14.31
N PHE A 56 -1.54 -5.05 -14.16
CA PHE A 56 -2.41 -5.96 -13.42
C PHE A 56 -2.02 -5.94 -11.95
N TRP A 57 -2.84 -5.29 -11.13
CA TRP A 57 -2.50 -4.94 -9.76
C TRP A 57 -3.63 -5.19 -8.77
N THR A 58 -3.28 -5.15 -7.49
CA THR A 58 -4.22 -5.17 -6.35
C THR A 58 -3.61 -4.29 -5.25
N TYR A 59 -4.42 -3.49 -4.55
CA TYR A 59 -3.87 -2.45 -3.67
C TYR A 59 -3.39 -2.94 -2.30
N GLY A 60 -3.73 -4.19 -1.91
CA GLY A 60 -3.18 -4.83 -0.72
C GLY A 60 -1.73 -5.28 -0.86
N CYS A 61 -1.25 -5.49 -2.08
CA CYS A 61 0.07 -6.05 -2.37
C CYS A 61 1.17 -4.97 -2.37
N VAL A 62 2.16 -5.12 -1.49
CA VAL A 62 3.32 -4.20 -1.44
C VAL A 62 4.14 -4.18 -2.73
N ASN A 63 4.24 -5.31 -3.44
CA ASN A 63 4.97 -5.36 -4.72
C ASN A 63 4.27 -4.51 -5.79
N CYS A 64 2.93 -4.43 -5.79
CA CYS A 64 2.17 -3.55 -6.68
C CYS A 64 2.39 -2.07 -6.33
N MET A 65 2.41 -1.72 -5.04
CA MET A 65 2.65 -0.34 -4.63
C MET A 65 4.05 0.15 -5.03
N GLN A 66 5.04 -0.74 -5.08
CA GLN A 66 6.43 -0.39 -5.36
C GLN A 66 6.71 -0.03 -6.82
N ILE A 67 5.82 -0.38 -7.76
CA ILE A 67 5.97 -0.01 -9.18
C ILE A 67 5.33 1.34 -9.53
N VAL A 68 4.58 1.96 -8.61
CA VAL A 68 3.88 3.24 -8.87
C VAL A 68 4.82 4.35 -9.37
N PRO A 69 6.03 4.56 -8.78
CA PRO A 69 6.99 5.53 -9.31
C PRO A 69 7.50 5.20 -10.71
N ASP A 70 7.55 3.91 -11.07
CA ASP A 70 7.96 3.47 -12.40
C ASP A 70 6.88 3.82 -13.43
N LEU A 71 5.60 3.64 -13.07
CA LEU A 71 4.45 4.04 -13.91
C LEU A 71 4.43 5.55 -14.13
N GLU A 72 4.55 6.35 -13.07
CA GLU A 72 4.57 7.81 -13.13
C GLU A 72 5.72 8.32 -14.04
N PHE A 73 6.91 7.71 -13.93
CA PHE A 73 8.03 8.03 -14.81
C PHE A 73 7.71 7.79 -16.29
N LEU A 74 7.10 6.65 -16.61
CA LEU A 74 6.76 6.28 -17.99
C LEU A 74 5.65 7.18 -18.56
N GLU A 75 4.61 7.46 -17.77
CA GLU A 75 3.54 8.39 -18.12
C GLU A 75 4.09 9.77 -18.48
N HIS A 76 4.93 10.34 -17.59
CA HIS A 76 5.53 11.64 -17.83
C HIS A 76 6.46 11.64 -19.05
N LYS A 77 7.28 10.59 -19.23
CA LYS A 77 8.25 10.53 -20.33
C LYS A 77 7.59 10.42 -21.70
N TYR A 78 6.51 9.64 -21.82
CA TYR A 78 5.90 9.33 -23.11
C TYR A 78 4.62 10.12 -23.41
N GLY A 79 4.04 10.79 -22.40
CA GLY A 79 2.89 11.66 -22.54
C GLY A 79 1.71 10.96 -23.22
N ASP A 80 0.96 11.70 -24.04
CA ASP A 80 -0.28 11.24 -24.68
C ASP A 80 -0.11 10.08 -25.68
N LYS A 81 1.11 9.66 -26.00
CA LYS A 81 1.36 8.50 -26.87
C LYS A 81 1.30 7.18 -26.12
N LEU A 82 1.50 7.20 -24.80
CA LEU A 82 1.37 6.07 -23.91
C LEU A 82 0.11 6.24 -23.08
N LEU A 83 -0.75 5.23 -23.01
CA LEU A 83 -1.84 5.18 -22.05
C LEU A 83 -1.58 4.03 -21.08
N VAL A 84 -1.32 4.38 -19.81
CA VAL A 84 -1.28 3.41 -18.73
C VAL A 84 -2.72 3.08 -18.32
N ILE A 85 -3.00 1.80 -18.07
CA ILE A 85 -4.31 1.34 -17.60
C ILE A 85 -4.07 0.36 -16.45
N GLY A 86 -4.57 0.71 -15.27
CA GLY A 86 -4.58 -0.19 -14.12
C GLY A 86 -5.72 -1.19 -14.25
N VAL A 87 -5.41 -2.47 -14.46
CA VAL A 87 -6.38 -3.58 -14.40
C VAL A 87 -6.40 -4.12 -12.97
N HIS A 88 -7.25 -3.52 -12.14
CA HIS A 88 -7.38 -3.90 -10.74
C HIS A 88 -8.06 -5.27 -10.62
N SER A 89 -7.30 -6.28 -10.21
CA SER A 89 -7.75 -7.67 -10.06
C SER A 89 -7.61 -8.06 -8.59
N ALA A 90 -8.71 -7.94 -7.84
CA ALA A 90 -8.73 -7.98 -6.37
C ALA A 90 -8.29 -9.32 -5.76
N LYS A 91 -7.23 -9.34 -4.94
CA LYS A 91 -6.83 -10.52 -4.14
C LYS A 91 -7.83 -10.80 -3.01
N TYR A 92 -8.33 -9.77 -2.34
CA TYR A 92 -9.24 -9.84 -1.21
C TYR A 92 -10.65 -9.40 -1.60
N LYS A 93 -11.66 -10.00 -0.97
CA LYS A 93 -13.05 -9.54 -1.09
C LYS A 93 -13.21 -8.05 -0.75
N GLY A 94 -12.41 -7.56 0.20
CA GLY A 94 -12.41 -6.16 0.59
C GLY A 94 -12.02 -5.21 -0.55
N GLU A 95 -11.29 -5.65 -1.56
CA GLU A 95 -10.77 -4.75 -2.61
C GLU A 95 -11.72 -4.57 -3.80
N GLN A 96 -12.83 -5.31 -3.86
CA GLN A 96 -13.71 -5.35 -5.03
C GLN A 96 -14.58 -4.09 -5.20
N ASP A 97 -14.73 -3.29 -4.15
CA ASP A 97 -15.60 -2.12 -4.12
C ASP A 97 -14.96 -0.90 -4.81
N ASN A 98 -15.73 -0.22 -5.66
CA ASN A 98 -15.24 0.89 -6.47
C ASN A 98 -14.72 2.07 -5.63
N ASP A 99 -15.39 2.42 -4.52
CA ASP A 99 -14.99 3.55 -3.67
C ASP A 99 -13.65 3.26 -2.96
N ARG A 100 -13.39 1.99 -2.63
CA ARG A 100 -12.10 1.54 -2.09
C ARG A 100 -10.98 1.65 -3.11
N ILE A 101 -11.22 1.16 -4.33
CA ILE A 101 -10.21 1.23 -5.41
C ILE A 101 -9.89 2.69 -5.73
N LEU A 102 -10.90 3.57 -5.80
CA LEU A 102 -10.70 5.01 -5.99
C LEU A 102 -9.95 5.66 -4.82
N SER A 103 -10.21 5.24 -3.59
CA SER A 103 -9.45 5.72 -2.41
C SER A 103 -7.99 5.28 -2.49
N ALA A 104 -7.73 4.02 -2.87
CA ALA A 104 -6.38 3.51 -3.07
C ALA A 104 -5.65 4.24 -4.21
N ALA A 105 -6.32 4.48 -5.34
CA ALA A 105 -5.77 5.24 -6.46
C ALA A 105 -5.33 6.65 -6.02
N LYS A 106 -6.18 7.36 -5.27
CA LYS A 106 -5.84 8.67 -4.70
C LYS A 106 -4.67 8.58 -3.71
N ARG A 107 -4.69 7.59 -2.82
CA ARG A 107 -3.64 7.38 -1.79
C ARG A 107 -2.27 7.11 -2.42
N PHE A 108 -2.22 6.40 -3.55
CA PHE A 108 -0.97 6.11 -4.25
C PHE A 108 -0.61 7.17 -5.31
N GLY A 109 -1.53 8.06 -5.65
CA GLY A 109 -1.34 9.09 -6.66
C GLY A 109 -1.43 8.55 -8.10
N LEU A 110 -2.26 7.53 -8.33
CA LEU A 110 -2.50 6.99 -9.66
C LEU A 110 -3.36 7.96 -10.48
N ASN A 111 -2.81 8.46 -11.59
CA ASN A 111 -3.45 9.44 -12.47
C ASN A 111 -3.85 8.84 -13.82
N HIS A 112 -4.17 7.54 -13.85
CA HIS A 112 -4.57 6.82 -15.06
C HIS A 112 -5.92 6.12 -14.91
N PRO A 113 -6.56 5.73 -16.03
CA PRO A 113 -7.74 4.88 -16.02
C PRO A 113 -7.53 3.57 -15.27
N ILE A 114 -8.55 3.15 -14.52
CA ILE A 114 -8.54 1.87 -13.80
C ILE A 114 -9.76 1.06 -14.23
N ALA A 115 -9.57 -0.20 -14.61
CA ALA A 115 -10.63 -1.18 -14.80
C ALA A 115 -10.77 -2.03 -13.54
N ASN A 116 -11.98 -2.16 -13.00
CA ASN A 116 -12.25 -3.07 -11.88
C ASN A 116 -12.62 -4.47 -12.41
N ASP A 117 -11.61 -5.33 -12.50
CA ASP A 117 -11.67 -6.71 -13.01
C ASP A 117 -11.80 -7.74 -11.87
N TYR A 118 -12.73 -7.51 -10.93
CA TYR A 118 -12.86 -8.37 -9.75
C TYR A 118 -13.30 -9.82 -10.05
N ASP A 119 -13.80 -10.12 -11.26
CA ASP A 119 -14.12 -11.48 -11.73
C ASP A 119 -12.98 -12.13 -12.53
N TYR A 120 -11.86 -11.42 -12.67
CA TYR A 120 -10.64 -11.84 -13.37
C TYR A 120 -10.85 -12.14 -14.85
N ALA A 121 -11.85 -11.53 -15.51
CA ALA A 121 -12.11 -11.79 -16.93
C ALA A 121 -10.98 -11.26 -17.81
N ILE A 122 -10.52 -10.04 -17.56
CA ILE A 122 -9.40 -9.42 -18.29
C ILE A 122 -8.11 -10.17 -17.93
N TRP A 123 -7.83 -10.37 -16.64
CA TRP A 123 -6.70 -11.14 -16.14
C TRP A 123 -6.53 -12.49 -16.84
N LYS A 124 -7.60 -13.29 -16.92
CA LYS A 124 -7.58 -14.61 -17.58
C LYS A 124 -7.38 -14.49 -19.09
N SER A 125 -7.99 -13.49 -19.72
CA SER A 125 -7.84 -13.29 -21.17
C SER A 125 -6.41 -12.95 -21.59
N PHE A 126 -5.65 -12.29 -20.72
CA PHE A 126 -4.23 -11.98 -20.91
C PHE A 126 -3.29 -13.05 -20.32
N GLY A 127 -3.82 -14.16 -19.78
CA GLY A 127 -3.01 -15.25 -19.22
C GLY A 127 -2.13 -14.83 -18.03
N VAL A 128 -2.58 -13.86 -17.24
CA VAL A 128 -1.83 -13.37 -16.08
C VAL A 128 -1.87 -14.39 -14.94
N ASN A 129 -0.81 -14.47 -14.12
CA ASN A 129 -0.71 -15.42 -13.00
C ASN A 129 0.02 -14.87 -11.76
N ALA A 130 0.41 -13.60 -11.76
CA ALA A 130 1.13 -12.97 -10.65
C ALA A 130 0.86 -11.45 -10.59
N TRP A 131 0.90 -10.91 -9.38
CA TRP A 131 0.82 -9.47 -9.12
C TRP A 131 2.22 -8.89 -8.78
N PRO A 132 2.56 -7.68 -9.25
CA PRO A 132 2.01 -7.07 -10.45
C PRO A 132 2.41 -7.85 -11.71
N THR A 133 1.66 -7.67 -12.80
CA THR A 133 2.13 -8.04 -14.15
C THR A 133 1.93 -6.85 -15.08
N LEU A 134 2.96 -6.50 -15.83
CA LEU A 134 2.99 -5.36 -16.74
C LEU A 134 3.02 -5.86 -18.18
N ILE A 135 2.08 -5.42 -19.02
CA ILE A 135 1.99 -5.81 -20.44
C ILE A 135 1.99 -4.57 -21.31
N VAL A 136 2.91 -4.51 -22.27
CA VAL A 136 2.96 -3.45 -23.27
C VAL A 136 2.26 -3.92 -24.54
N LEU A 137 1.25 -3.18 -25.00
CA LEU A 137 0.58 -3.38 -26.28
C LEU A 137 0.97 -2.29 -27.27
N GLY A 138 1.23 -2.68 -28.51
CA GLY A 138 1.49 -1.78 -29.62
C GLY A 138 0.25 -1.01 -30.07
N ALA A 139 0.45 -0.02 -30.94
CA ALA A 139 -0.63 0.77 -31.55
C ALA A 139 -1.60 -0.06 -32.41
N ASP A 140 -1.16 -1.27 -32.82
CA ASP A 140 -1.96 -2.29 -33.52
C ASP A 140 -2.66 -3.27 -32.55
N GLY A 141 -2.50 -3.07 -31.24
CA GLY A 141 -3.04 -3.91 -30.17
C GLY A 141 -2.27 -5.22 -29.92
N GLN A 142 -1.17 -5.49 -30.63
CA GLN A 142 -0.37 -6.70 -30.39
C GLN A 142 0.52 -6.55 -29.15
N GLU A 143 0.72 -7.64 -28.42
CA GLU A 143 1.63 -7.66 -27.27
C GLU A 143 3.09 -7.48 -27.73
N ILE A 144 3.75 -6.45 -27.22
CA ILE A 144 5.16 -6.14 -27.46
C ILE A 144 6.02 -6.88 -26.42
N SER A 145 5.66 -6.75 -25.14
CA SER A 145 6.40 -7.35 -24.03
C SER A 145 5.56 -7.50 -22.78
N ARG A 146 6.07 -8.33 -21.86
CA ARG A 146 5.43 -8.68 -20.59
C ARG A 146 6.48 -8.87 -19.51
N TYR A 147 6.18 -8.35 -18.32
CA TYR A 147 7.01 -8.49 -17.13
C TYR A 147 6.15 -8.91 -15.93
N SER A 148 6.60 -9.93 -15.21
CA SER A 148 5.98 -10.37 -13.96
C SER A 148 6.80 -9.84 -12.78
N GLY A 149 6.10 -9.34 -11.77
CA GLY A 149 6.72 -8.73 -10.59
C GLY A 149 7.19 -7.30 -10.83
N GLU A 150 7.90 -6.78 -9.85
CA GLU A 150 8.44 -5.41 -9.79
C GLU A 150 9.84 -5.29 -10.41
N GLY A 151 10.33 -4.04 -10.58
CA GLY A 151 11.74 -3.76 -10.88
C GLY A 151 12.12 -3.72 -12.36
N HIS A 152 11.15 -3.65 -13.27
CA HIS A 152 11.35 -3.74 -14.74
C HIS A 152 11.28 -2.39 -15.47
N ARG A 153 11.45 -1.26 -14.76
CA ARG A 153 11.33 0.09 -15.37
C ARG A 153 12.22 0.27 -16.59
N SER A 154 13.47 -0.19 -16.53
CA SER A 154 14.45 0.04 -17.59
C SER A 154 14.09 -0.73 -18.87
N GLU A 155 13.57 -1.94 -18.69
CA GLU A 155 13.09 -2.82 -19.75
C GLU A 155 11.82 -2.25 -20.40
N LEU A 156 10.84 -1.83 -19.59
CA LEU A 156 9.63 -1.15 -20.06
C LEU A 156 9.95 0.11 -20.85
N ASP A 157 10.85 0.95 -20.31
CA ASP A 157 11.29 2.18 -20.96
C ASP A 157 11.91 1.92 -22.33
N LYS A 158 12.76 0.89 -22.43
CA LYS A 158 13.39 0.49 -23.68
C LYS A 158 12.35 0.01 -24.70
N ASP A 159 11.42 -0.85 -24.29
CA ASP A 159 10.45 -1.46 -25.19
C ASP A 159 9.39 -0.46 -25.67
N ILE A 160 8.89 0.39 -24.78
CA ILE A 160 7.99 1.49 -25.13
C ILE A 160 8.73 2.46 -26.05
N GLY A 161 9.94 2.88 -25.70
CA GLY A 161 10.74 3.81 -26.50
C GLY A 161 11.00 3.33 -27.93
N LYS A 162 11.19 2.02 -28.14
CA LYS A 162 11.39 1.44 -29.47
C LYS A 162 10.13 1.52 -30.35
N HIS A 163 8.94 1.50 -29.76
CA HIS A 163 7.68 1.41 -30.49
C HIS A 163 6.84 2.69 -30.44
N ILE A 164 7.18 3.67 -29.59
CA ILE A 164 6.36 4.88 -29.37
C ILE A 164 6.14 5.72 -30.63
N SER A 165 7.04 5.64 -31.63
CA SER A 165 6.87 6.31 -32.91
C SER A 165 5.74 5.74 -33.78
N THR A 166 5.26 4.53 -33.46
CA THR A 166 4.12 3.90 -34.13
C THR A 166 2.76 4.39 -33.61
N ALA A 167 2.73 5.10 -32.48
CA ALA A 167 1.50 5.68 -31.95
C ALA A 167 0.95 6.74 -32.90
N THR A 168 -0.26 6.52 -33.40
CA THR A 168 -0.99 7.43 -34.29
C THR A 168 -2.01 8.28 -33.54
N ASN A 169 -2.42 7.87 -32.35
CA ASN A 169 -3.36 8.59 -31.51
C ASN A 169 -2.60 9.34 -30.42
N THR A 170 -2.72 10.67 -30.43
CA THR A 170 -2.10 11.58 -29.45
C THR A 170 -3.16 12.42 -28.73
N SER A 171 -4.39 11.92 -28.64
CA SER A 171 -5.45 12.59 -27.88
C SER A 171 -5.03 12.68 -26.41
N SER A 172 -5.36 13.80 -25.76
CA SER A 172 -4.97 14.05 -24.37
C SER A 172 -5.45 12.92 -23.44
N ASN A 173 -4.52 12.37 -22.64
CA ASN A 173 -4.88 11.44 -21.57
C ASN A 173 -5.53 12.16 -20.39
N GLU A 174 -5.17 13.43 -20.14
CA GLU A 174 -5.71 14.22 -19.03
C GLU A 174 -7.24 14.40 -19.15
N ASP A 175 -7.75 14.49 -20.38
CA ASP A 175 -9.19 14.61 -20.65
C ASP A 175 -9.98 13.34 -20.30
N LEU A 176 -9.29 12.21 -20.08
CA LEU A 176 -9.91 10.94 -19.70
C LEU A 176 -10.04 10.80 -18.19
N VAL A 177 -9.22 11.46 -17.39
CA VAL A 177 -9.00 11.14 -15.96
C VAL A 177 -9.71 12.15 -15.06
N LEU A 178 -10.38 11.64 -14.02
CA LEU A 178 -11.07 12.47 -13.03
C LEU A 178 -10.07 13.17 -12.10
N ASN A 179 -10.13 14.49 -12.02
CA ASN A 179 -9.33 15.29 -11.10
C ASN A 179 -10.19 15.86 -9.97
N HIS A 180 -10.25 15.15 -8.83
CA HIS A 180 -10.90 15.66 -7.61
C HIS A 180 -9.90 15.77 -6.45
N LYS A 181 -9.56 17.01 -6.09
CA LYS A 181 -8.89 17.32 -4.82
C LYS A 181 -9.93 17.83 -3.82
N THR A 182 -10.10 17.12 -2.72
CA THR A 182 -10.86 17.59 -1.57
C THR A 182 -9.88 17.94 -0.47
N GLU A 183 -9.87 19.19 -0.04
CA GLU A 183 -9.07 19.59 1.12
C GLU A 183 -9.82 19.25 2.41
N THR A 184 -9.18 18.43 3.25
CA THR A 184 -9.65 18.04 4.58
C THR A 184 -8.53 18.26 5.59
N PRO A 185 -8.82 18.37 6.91
CA PRO A 185 -7.78 18.53 7.92
C PRO A 185 -6.75 17.39 7.92
N LEU A 186 -7.14 16.18 7.55
CA LEU A 186 -6.25 15.04 7.34
C LEU A 186 -6.51 14.48 5.94
N SER A 187 -5.55 13.74 5.38
CA SER A 187 -5.68 13.01 4.12
C SER A 187 -5.03 11.65 4.31
N PHE A 188 -5.84 10.59 4.25
CA PHE A 188 -5.43 9.20 4.49
C PHE A 188 -4.52 9.03 5.72
N PRO A 189 -4.95 9.45 6.93
CA PRO A 189 -4.13 9.26 8.11
C PRO A 189 -3.85 7.77 8.29
N ALA A 190 -2.56 7.41 8.42
CA ALA A 190 -2.14 6.02 8.44
C ALA A 190 -2.01 5.48 9.86
N ARG A 191 -1.46 6.28 10.77
CA ARG A 191 -1.05 5.89 12.12
C ARG A 191 -1.19 7.03 13.10
N LEU A 192 -1.36 6.69 14.37
CA LEU A 192 -1.33 7.65 15.47
C LEU A 192 -0.50 7.09 16.63
N GLU A 193 0.02 7.96 17.50
CA GLU A 193 0.81 7.57 18.67
C GLU A 193 0.61 8.60 19.80
N ASN A 194 0.58 8.12 21.05
CA ASN A 194 0.51 9.00 22.21
C ASN A 194 1.76 9.90 22.29
N PHE A 195 1.58 11.20 22.47
CA PHE A 195 2.70 12.14 22.53
C PHE A 195 2.39 13.32 23.45
N GLU A 196 3.25 13.56 24.45
CA GLU A 196 3.07 14.61 25.45
C GLU A 196 1.66 14.63 26.06
N ASN A 197 0.95 15.77 25.97
CA ASN A 197 -0.43 15.96 26.44
C ASN A 197 -1.48 15.77 25.33
N GLY A 198 -1.12 15.10 24.24
CA GLY A 198 -1.98 14.87 23.09
C GLY A 198 -1.53 13.64 22.33
N PHE A 199 -1.46 13.76 21.01
CA PHE A 199 -1.03 12.67 20.14
C PHE A 199 -0.44 13.19 18.85
N VAL A 200 0.27 12.32 18.16
CA VAL A 200 0.84 12.57 16.84
C VAL A 200 0.17 11.67 15.82
N ILE A 201 -0.03 12.18 14.60
CA ILE A 201 -0.67 11.51 13.48
C ILE A 201 0.28 11.51 12.29
N ALA A 202 0.40 10.38 11.61
CA ALA A 202 1.02 10.29 10.30
C ALA A 202 -0.06 10.58 9.25
N ASP A 203 -0.07 11.83 8.79
CA ASP A 203 -1.01 12.36 7.80
C ASP A 203 -0.50 12.02 6.39
N ALA A 204 -0.59 10.73 6.06
CA ALA A 204 0.19 10.11 4.98
C ALA A 204 -0.12 10.71 3.61
N GLY A 205 -1.40 10.99 3.32
CA GLY A 205 -1.85 11.60 2.08
C GLY A 205 -1.43 13.07 1.91
N HIS A 206 -1.04 13.75 3.00
CA HIS A 206 -0.41 15.08 2.95
C HIS A 206 1.11 15.01 3.03
N ASN A 207 1.73 13.82 3.14
CA ASN A 207 3.17 13.65 3.36
C ASN A 207 3.69 14.44 4.58
N GLN A 208 2.92 14.43 5.67
CA GLN A 208 3.18 15.24 6.86
C GLN A 208 2.99 14.45 8.15
N ILE A 209 3.64 14.92 9.21
CA ILE A 209 3.38 14.51 10.59
C ILE A 209 2.65 15.66 11.30
N VAL A 210 1.57 15.33 12.01
CA VAL A 210 0.70 16.31 12.69
C VAL A 210 0.74 16.05 14.19
N ILE A 211 1.12 17.06 14.98
CA ILE A 211 1.06 17.03 16.45
C ILE A 211 -0.20 17.75 16.91
N THR A 212 -0.97 17.12 17.79
CA THR A 212 -2.21 17.67 18.34
C THR A 212 -2.17 17.75 19.87
N ASP A 213 -3.07 18.53 20.46
CA ASP A 213 -3.44 18.35 21.86
C ASP A 213 -4.45 17.20 22.05
N ASN A 214 -4.84 16.92 23.30
CA ASN A 214 -5.83 15.89 23.63
C ASN A 214 -7.27 16.19 23.17
N THR A 215 -7.55 17.38 22.64
CA THR A 215 -8.84 17.75 22.06
C THR A 215 -8.87 17.59 20.54
N GLY A 216 -7.72 17.23 19.95
CA GLY A 216 -7.51 17.12 18.51
C GLY A 216 -7.24 18.44 17.81
N LYS A 217 -6.96 19.52 18.57
CA LYS A 217 -6.48 20.77 17.96
C LYS A 217 -5.09 20.55 17.42
N ILE A 218 -4.88 20.87 16.15
CA ILE A 218 -3.56 20.82 15.51
C ILE A 218 -2.67 21.90 16.11
N LEU A 219 -1.55 21.48 16.70
CA LEU A 219 -0.54 22.37 17.28
C LEU A 219 0.58 22.65 16.28
N THR A 220 0.99 21.65 15.51
CA THR A 220 2.11 21.76 14.56
C THR A 220 1.96 20.75 13.42
N ARG A 221 2.34 21.19 12.21
CA ARG A 221 2.56 20.33 11.04
C ARG A 221 4.05 20.31 10.72
N ILE A 222 4.55 19.12 10.40
CA ILE A 222 5.97 18.85 10.14
C ILE A 222 6.05 18.16 8.79
N GLY A 223 6.87 18.70 7.89
CA GLY A 223 6.96 18.26 6.50
C GLY A 223 6.46 19.33 5.52
N SER A 224 7.16 19.52 4.41
CA SER A 224 6.80 20.46 3.35
C SER A 224 5.54 20.06 2.57
N GLY A 225 5.12 18.79 2.65
CA GLY A 225 4.06 18.19 1.85
C GLY A 225 4.52 17.61 0.50
N GLU A 226 5.73 17.98 0.06
CA GLU A 226 6.37 17.43 -1.14
C GLU A 226 6.89 16.01 -0.88
N LYS A 227 6.74 15.12 -1.86
CA LYS A 227 7.26 13.74 -1.82
C LYS A 227 8.77 13.74 -2.03
N ALA A 228 9.55 13.71 -0.96
CA ALA A 228 11.01 13.61 -1.04
C ALA A 228 11.65 13.08 0.24
N LEU A 229 12.83 12.48 0.13
CA LEU A 229 13.70 12.19 1.28
C LEU A 229 14.58 13.41 1.56
N LYS A 230 14.07 14.35 2.36
CA LYS A 230 14.78 15.58 2.72
C LYS A 230 14.76 15.80 4.22
N ASP A 231 15.95 15.94 4.80
CA ASP A 231 16.16 16.32 6.20
C ASP A 231 16.11 17.86 6.35
N GLY A 232 15.97 18.35 7.58
CA GLY A 232 16.02 19.79 7.85
C GLY A 232 15.16 20.23 9.02
N THR A 233 14.74 21.50 9.01
CA THR A 233 13.76 22.03 9.96
C THR A 233 12.39 21.39 9.71
N TYR A 234 11.43 21.63 10.61
CA TYR A 234 10.06 21.16 10.43
C TYR A 234 9.41 21.56 9.10
N GLN A 235 9.72 22.76 8.59
CA GLN A 235 9.14 23.27 7.35
C GLN A 235 9.90 22.78 6.11
N ASP A 236 11.21 22.56 6.24
CA ASP A 236 12.07 22.21 5.10
C ASP A 236 12.13 20.72 4.83
N ALA A 237 11.95 19.89 5.86
CA ALA A 237 11.98 18.45 5.75
C ALA A 237 10.82 17.95 4.89
N SER A 238 11.00 16.82 4.23
CA SER A 238 9.98 16.18 3.40
C SER A 238 9.85 14.72 3.78
N PHE A 239 8.64 14.19 3.60
CA PHE A 239 8.31 12.78 3.77
C PHE A 239 7.68 12.27 2.47
N ASN A 240 7.46 10.96 2.36
CA ASN A 240 6.72 10.37 1.27
C ASN A 240 5.90 9.20 1.82
N ASN A 241 4.59 9.43 1.96
CA ASN A 241 3.63 8.49 2.55
C ASN A 241 4.09 7.95 3.92
N PRO A 242 4.37 8.82 4.92
CA PRO A 242 4.79 8.38 6.24
C PRO A 242 3.68 7.57 6.91
N ARG A 243 4.05 6.45 7.56
CA ARG A 243 3.11 5.56 8.26
C ARG A 243 3.51 5.41 9.71
N GLY A 244 4.22 4.34 10.06
CA GLY A 244 4.61 3.99 11.42
C GLY A 244 5.10 5.14 12.28
N LEU A 245 4.63 5.20 13.53
CA LEU A 245 5.03 6.21 14.50
C LEU A 245 5.40 5.58 15.83
N LYS A 246 6.52 6.02 16.40
CA LYS A 246 6.84 5.76 17.81
C LYS A 246 7.43 6.97 18.50
N ALA A 247 6.81 7.41 19.59
CA ALA A 247 7.30 8.49 20.43
C ALA A 247 8.12 7.96 21.61
N ILE A 248 9.29 8.56 21.85
CA ILE A 248 10.14 8.29 23.01
C ILE A 248 10.74 9.61 23.50
N GLY A 249 10.23 10.14 24.62
CA GLY A 249 10.66 11.43 25.13
C GLY A 249 10.36 12.56 24.13
N ASP A 250 11.38 13.30 23.73
CA ASP A 250 11.32 14.40 22.75
C ASP A 250 11.56 13.93 21.29
N LYS A 251 11.58 12.61 21.05
CA LYS A 251 11.80 12.03 19.73
C LYS A 251 10.57 11.32 19.22
N ILE A 252 10.29 11.49 17.93
CA ILE A 252 9.25 10.75 17.21
C ILE A 252 9.91 10.04 16.05
N TYR A 253 9.99 8.72 16.11
CA TYR A 253 10.52 7.85 15.07
C TYR A 253 9.43 7.52 14.06
N ILE A 254 9.78 7.57 12.78
CA ILE A 254 8.83 7.50 11.68
C ILE A 254 9.30 6.46 10.67
N ALA A 255 8.39 5.55 10.31
CA ALA A 255 8.54 4.74 9.12
C ALA A 255 8.06 5.56 7.92
N ASP A 256 9.01 6.14 7.18
CA ASP A 256 8.77 6.97 5.99
C ASP A 256 8.74 6.05 4.76
N THR A 257 7.57 5.45 4.55
CA THR A 257 7.39 4.18 3.83
C THR A 257 7.86 4.24 2.39
N ASP A 258 7.43 5.25 1.62
CA ASP A 258 7.72 5.34 0.19
C ASP A 258 9.07 6.01 -0.08
N ASN A 259 9.66 6.66 0.92
CA ASN A 259 11.09 7.01 0.92
C ASN A 259 11.99 5.84 1.33
N HIS A 260 11.42 4.72 1.75
CA HIS A 260 12.17 3.57 2.26
C HIS A 260 13.18 3.96 3.36
N ALA A 261 12.71 4.74 4.34
CA ALA A 261 13.56 5.33 5.35
C ALA A 261 12.96 5.23 6.76
N LEU A 262 13.85 5.12 7.76
CA LEU A 262 13.55 5.40 9.14
C LEU A 262 13.99 6.83 9.44
N ARG A 263 13.06 7.68 9.84
CA ARG A 263 13.30 9.10 10.16
C ARG A 263 13.09 9.36 11.64
N VAL A 264 13.63 10.45 12.15
CA VAL A 264 13.33 10.93 13.50
C VAL A 264 13.07 12.42 13.49
N ILE A 265 11.99 12.82 14.16
CA ILE A 265 11.73 14.19 14.57
C ILE A 265 12.34 14.38 15.96
N ASP A 266 13.08 15.47 16.12
CA ASP A 266 13.52 16.00 17.41
C ASP A 266 12.68 17.24 17.75
N THR A 267 11.85 17.15 18.80
CA THR A 267 10.97 18.24 19.19
C THR A 267 11.64 19.36 19.96
N THR A 268 12.82 19.09 20.55
CA THR A 268 13.65 20.10 21.20
C THR A 268 14.33 20.99 20.18
N THR A 269 14.97 20.41 19.16
CA THR A 269 15.68 21.15 18.11
C THR A 269 14.80 21.55 16.92
N LYS A 270 13.60 20.99 16.83
CA LYS A 270 12.65 21.16 15.72
C LYS A 270 13.22 20.77 14.36
N THR A 271 13.90 19.62 14.33
CA THR A 271 14.52 19.08 13.13
C THR A 271 14.07 17.67 12.82
N VAL A 272 14.21 17.27 11.56
CA VAL A 272 14.00 15.92 11.05
C VAL A 272 15.31 15.40 10.49
N THR A 273 15.71 14.20 10.86
CA THR A 273 16.90 13.53 10.34
C THR A 273 16.62 12.10 9.89
N THR A 274 17.41 11.62 8.94
CA THR A 274 17.36 10.24 8.46
C THR A 274 18.29 9.35 9.30
N LEU A 275 17.73 8.29 9.88
CA LEU A 275 18.46 7.31 10.71
C LEU A 275 18.91 6.09 9.90
N ALA A 276 18.02 5.58 9.04
CA ALA A 276 18.30 4.47 8.15
C ALA A 276 17.52 4.59 6.85
N GLY A 277 18.00 3.91 5.79
CA GLY A 277 17.44 4.07 4.46
C GLY A 277 18.12 5.19 3.67
N ASN A 278 18.11 5.05 2.34
CA ASN A 278 18.81 5.96 1.43
C ASN A 278 17.90 6.49 0.29
N GLY A 279 16.58 6.34 0.42
CA GLY A 279 15.63 6.78 -0.59
C GLY A 279 15.34 5.75 -1.70
N LYS A 280 16.05 4.62 -1.69
CA LYS A 280 15.90 3.56 -2.71
C LYS A 280 15.41 2.28 -2.08
N ARG A 281 14.54 1.57 -2.80
CA ARG A 281 14.08 0.24 -2.42
C ARG A 281 15.25 -0.74 -2.35
N GLY A 282 15.37 -1.43 -1.22
CA GLY A 282 16.36 -2.47 -0.97
C GLY A 282 15.85 -3.86 -1.30
N TYR A 283 16.78 -4.76 -1.63
CA TYR A 283 16.50 -6.18 -1.89
C TYR A 283 17.33 -7.11 -0.97
N ASP A 284 18.19 -6.55 -0.13
CA ASP A 284 19.05 -7.33 0.77
C ASP A 284 18.25 -7.83 1.98
N ARG A 285 18.18 -9.16 2.11
CA ARG A 285 17.45 -9.87 3.17
C ARG A 285 18.36 -10.30 4.32
N LYS A 286 19.66 -9.95 4.30
CA LYS A 286 20.69 -10.51 5.18
C LYS A 286 21.51 -9.46 5.92
N ILE A 287 21.00 -8.23 6.01
CA ILE A 287 21.67 -7.15 6.74
C ILE A 287 22.00 -7.54 8.18
N LYS A 288 23.21 -7.20 8.63
CA LYS A 288 23.75 -7.63 9.93
C LYS A 288 24.64 -6.55 10.55
N ASN A 289 24.07 -5.81 11.49
CA ASN A 289 24.70 -4.69 12.19
C ASN A 289 25.31 -3.67 11.21
N ASP A 290 24.67 -3.50 10.06
CA ASP A 290 25.10 -2.56 9.04
C ASP A 290 24.75 -1.14 9.48
N LYS A 291 25.54 -0.15 9.04
CA LYS A 291 25.24 1.25 9.33
C LYS A 291 23.91 1.64 8.68
N GLY A 292 22.95 2.13 9.46
CA GLY A 292 21.58 2.40 8.99
C GLY A 292 21.54 3.25 7.72
N THR A 293 22.32 4.32 7.66
CA THR A 293 22.35 5.27 6.53
C THR A 293 22.93 4.70 5.23
N THR A 294 23.55 3.51 5.27
CA THR A 294 24.09 2.86 4.06
C THR A 294 23.17 1.76 3.53
N VAL A 295 22.18 1.33 4.32
CA VAL A 295 21.24 0.28 3.94
C VAL A 295 20.09 0.87 3.12
N SER A 296 19.76 0.25 1.99
CA SER A 296 18.48 0.47 1.31
C SER A 296 17.40 -0.35 2.03
N LEU A 297 16.40 0.31 2.63
CA LEU A 297 15.24 -0.38 3.22
C LEU A 297 14.18 -0.64 2.15
N ALA A 298 13.11 -1.32 2.49
CA ALA A 298 12.01 -1.59 1.56
C ALA A 298 10.65 -1.51 2.27
N SER A 299 10.03 -0.35 2.11
CA SER A 299 8.70 -0.03 2.66
C SER A 299 8.58 -0.35 4.16
N PRO A 300 9.36 0.33 5.04
CA PRO A 300 9.11 0.25 6.47
C PRO A 300 7.69 0.77 6.74
N TRP A 301 6.87 -0.03 7.43
CA TRP A 301 5.44 0.23 7.59
C TRP A 301 5.07 0.68 9.00
N ASP A 302 5.71 0.09 10.00
CA ASP A 302 5.53 0.43 11.40
C ASP A 302 6.85 0.40 12.17
N VAL A 303 6.89 1.10 13.30
CA VAL A 303 8.05 1.16 14.19
C VAL A 303 7.57 1.05 15.64
N GLU A 304 8.28 0.27 16.45
CA GLU A 304 7.95 0.06 17.85
C GLU A 304 9.22 -0.07 18.70
N ILE A 305 9.18 0.40 19.95
CA ILE A 305 10.28 0.25 20.89
C ILE A 305 10.35 -1.18 21.42
N LEU A 306 11.56 -1.68 21.65
CA LEU A 306 11.81 -2.95 22.34
C LEU A 306 12.17 -2.69 23.81
N PRO A 307 11.23 -2.79 24.77
CA PRO A 307 11.48 -2.38 26.15
C PRO A 307 12.60 -3.15 26.85
N GLN A 308 12.78 -4.42 26.49
CA GLN A 308 13.83 -5.31 27.00
C GLN A 308 15.25 -4.84 26.66
N SER A 309 15.40 -3.87 25.76
CA SER A 309 16.67 -3.26 25.39
C SER A 309 16.97 -1.95 26.15
N GLU A 310 16.30 -1.71 27.28
CA GLU A 310 16.30 -0.41 27.98
C GLU A 310 15.86 0.73 27.04
N ASN A 311 14.89 0.45 26.14
CA ASN A 311 14.42 1.38 25.11
C ASN A 311 15.52 1.88 24.15
N LYS A 312 16.57 1.08 23.91
CA LYS A 312 17.67 1.45 22.99
C LYS A 312 17.48 0.92 21.57
N LYS A 313 16.50 0.04 21.34
CA LYS A 313 16.27 -0.61 20.04
C LYS A 313 14.84 -0.43 19.55
N LEU A 314 14.70 -0.15 18.26
CA LEU A 314 13.42 -0.05 17.56
C LEU A 314 13.24 -1.28 16.68
N ALA A 315 12.13 -1.99 16.83
CA ALA A 315 11.65 -2.93 15.83
C ALA A 315 10.99 -2.16 14.69
N ILE A 316 11.19 -2.64 13.46
CA ILE A 316 10.65 -2.04 12.24
C ILE A 316 9.94 -3.14 11.46
N ALA A 317 8.67 -2.93 11.13
CA ALA A 317 7.93 -3.82 10.26
C ALA A 317 8.34 -3.54 8.82
N MET A 318 9.20 -4.38 8.25
CA MET A 318 9.76 -4.21 6.91
C MET A 318 8.87 -4.94 5.90
N ALA A 319 7.74 -4.32 5.56
CA ALA A 319 6.70 -4.91 4.73
C ALA A 319 7.24 -5.40 3.38
N GLY A 320 8.06 -4.59 2.71
CA GLY A 320 8.60 -4.89 1.38
C GLY A 320 9.64 -6.01 1.34
N LEU A 321 10.14 -6.47 2.49
CA LEU A 321 11.03 -7.65 2.58
C LEU A 321 10.38 -8.81 3.33
N HIS A 322 9.14 -8.68 3.78
CA HIS A 322 8.48 -9.68 4.63
C HIS A 322 9.35 -10.06 5.86
N GLN A 323 9.89 -9.02 6.52
CA GLN A 323 10.81 -9.16 7.65
C GLN A 323 10.46 -8.18 8.77
N LEU A 324 10.88 -8.51 9.98
CA LEU A 324 11.06 -7.55 11.06
C LEU A 324 12.53 -7.18 11.11
N HIS A 325 12.86 -5.90 11.08
CA HIS A 325 14.21 -5.39 11.30
C HIS A 325 14.33 -4.79 12.70
N VAL A 326 15.56 -4.60 13.18
CA VAL A 326 15.86 -3.92 14.43
C VAL A 326 16.94 -2.87 14.22
N TYR A 327 16.67 -1.63 14.65
CA TYR A 327 17.61 -0.51 14.65
C TYR A 327 18.09 -0.23 16.07
N ASP A 328 19.40 -0.19 16.28
CA ASP A 328 20.04 0.16 17.54
C ASP A 328 20.32 1.66 17.56
N ILE A 329 19.61 2.39 18.42
CA ILE A 329 19.65 3.86 18.47
C ILE A 329 21.06 4.38 18.80
N PRO A 330 21.77 3.86 19.84
CA PRO A 330 23.09 4.37 20.19
C PRO A 330 24.16 4.15 19.11
N SER A 331 24.19 2.97 18.48
CA SER A 331 25.21 2.64 17.48
C SER A 331 24.85 3.08 16.05
N GLY A 332 23.57 3.35 15.80
CA GLY A 332 23.08 3.68 14.45
C GLY A 332 23.16 2.50 13.48
N THR A 333 23.04 1.27 13.98
CA THR A 333 23.12 0.05 13.18
C THR A 333 21.78 -0.65 13.04
N ILE A 334 21.60 -1.38 11.95
CA ILE A 334 20.38 -2.13 11.64
C ILE A 334 20.69 -3.60 11.34
N SER A 335 19.80 -4.50 11.74
CA SER A 335 19.86 -5.94 11.48
C SER A 335 18.48 -6.53 11.19
N VAL A 336 18.44 -7.73 10.60
CA VAL A 336 17.22 -8.54 10.61
C VAL A 336 16.95 -9.04 12.03
N LEU A 337 15.72 -8.82 12.51
CA LEU A 337 15.20 -9.31 13.78
C LEU A 337 14.49 -10.66 13.61
N ALA A 338 13.61 -10.76 12.60
CA ALA A 338 12.89 -11.98 12.27
C ALA A 338 12.46 -11.98 10.78
N GLY A 339 12.20 -13.16 10.23
CA GLY A 339 11.77 -13.36 8.85
C GLY A 339 12.92 -13.77 7.92
N SER A 340 12.72 -14.84 7.16
CA SER A 340 13.64 -15.28 6.09
C SER A 340 13.59 -14.39 4.85
N GLY A 341 12.53 -13.58 4.73
CA GLY A 341 12.21 -12.71 3.61
C GLY A 341 11.48 -13.37 2.44
N TYR A 342 11.05 -14.63 2.60
CA TYR A 342 10.02 -15.22 1.74
C TYR A 342 8.63 -14.86 2.27
N GLU A 343 7.73 -14.53 1.34
CA GLU A 343 6.32 -14.27 1.61
C GLU A 343 5.56 -15.58 1.84
N ASP A 344 5.22 -15.86 3.10
CA ASP A 344 4.45 -17.04 3.51
C ASP A 344 4.04 -16.91 4.99
N ILE A 345 3.38 -17.92 5.54
CA ILE A 345 3.06 -18.03 6.98
C ILE A 345 3.70 -19.28 7.58
N GLU A 346 4.93 -19.13 8.07
CA GLU A 346 5.66 -20.21 8.73
C GLU A 346 6.21 -19.75 10.08
N ASP A 347 5.87 -20.50 11.14
CA ASP A 347 6.34 -20.29 12.51
C ASP A 347 7.74 -20.90 12.74
N GLY A 348 8.34 -20.61 13.89
CA GLY A 348 9.58 -21.23 14.34
C GLY A 348 10.65 -20.20 14.72
N ALA A 349 11.91 -20.60 14.64
CA ALA A 349 13.04 -19.70 14.94
C ALA A 349 12.95 -18.43 14.10
N ALA A 350 13.22 -17.27 14.72
CA ALA A 350 13.04 -15.95 14.10
C ALA A 350 13.74 -15.81 12.74
N SER A 351 14.93 -16.40 12.56
CA SER A 351 15.67 -16.37 11.30
C SER A 351 15.05 -17.20 10.17
N ASN A 352 14.22 -18.19 10.50
CA ASN A 352 13.66 -19.16 9.55
C ASN A 352 12.17 -18.91 9.29
N ALA A 353 11.47 -18.30 10.24
CA ALA A 353 10.06 -17.94 10.09
C ALA A 353 9.84 -17.19 8.77
N LYS A 354 8.70 -17.43 8.14
CA LYS A 354 8.29 -16.70 6.94
C LYS A 354 7.13 -15.80 7.34
N LEU A 355 7.22 -14.54 6.94
CA LEU A 355 6.22 -13.51 7.21
C LEU A 355 5.60 -13.09 5.88
N ALA A 356 4.55 -12.29 5.94
CA ALA A 356 3.81 -11.81 4.78
C ALA A 356 3.32 -10.38 5.01
N GLN A 357 4.20 -9.42 4.71
CA GLN A 357 3.91 -7.99 4.79
C GLN A 357 3.56 -7.54 6.23
N PRO A 358 4.51 -7.68 7.18
CA PRO A 358 4.30 -7.19 8.54
C PRO A 358 4.02 -5.68 8.48
N SER A 359 2.90 -5.26 9.06
CA SER A 359 2.35 -3.92 8.85
C SER A 359 2.07 -3.16 10.15
N GLY A 360 1.93 -3.88 11.26
CA GLY A 360 1.76 -3.24 12.56
C GLY A 360 2.43 -3.98 13.68
N LEU A 361 2.90 -3.23 14.67
CA LEU A 361 3.68 -3.66 15.81
C LEU A 361 3.08 -3.10 17.11
N ALA A 362 3.15 -3.89 18.17
CA ALA A 362 2.97 -3.43 19.54
C ALA A 362 3.70 -4.36 20.51
N THR A 363 4.14 -3.84 21.66
CA THR A 363 4.82 -4.66 22.69
C THR A 363 4.00 -4.82 23.95
N ASN A 364 4.19 -5.95 24.62
CA ASN A 364 3.75 -6.15 26.00
C ASN A 364 4.82 -6.96 26.74
N GLY A 365 5.57 -6.28 27.59
CA GLY A 365 6.75 -6.84 28.24
C GLY A 365 7.86 -7.18 27.24
N ASP A 366 8.29 -8.44 27.24
CA ASP A 366 9.34 -8.99 26.36
C ASP A 366 8.82 -9.50 25.00
N THR A 367 7.51 -9.38 24.76
CA THR A 367 6.85 -9.97 23.59
C THR A 367 6.48 -8.87 22.60
N LEU A 368 6.91 -9.03 21.35
CA LEU A 368 6.51 -8.18 20.23
C LEU A 368 5.37 -8.85 19.49
N PHE A 369 4.19 -8.23 19.47
CA PHE A 369 3.06 -8.64 18.65
C PHE A 369 3.08 -7.89 17.34
N PHE A 370 2.64 -8.56 16.28
CA PHE A 370 2.54 -7.94 14.97
C PHE A 370 1.38 -8.49 14.15
N VAL A 371 0.79 -7.64 13.33
CA VAL A 371 -0.11 -8.06 12.25
C VAL A 371 0.68 -8.22 10.96
N ASP A 372 0.47 -9.36 10.33
CA ASP A 372 1.12 -9.78 9.09
C ASP A 372 0.05 -9.74 8.00
N ALA A 373 -0.02 -8.61 7.29
CA ALA A 373 -1.23 -8.19 6.59
C ALA A 373 -1.57 -9.12 5.43
N GLU A 374 -0.59 -9.57 4.65
CA GLU A 374 -0.83 -10.41 3.47
C GLU A 374 -1.26 -11.84 3.81
N SER A 375 -0.94 -12.32 5.01
CA SER A 375 -1.45 -13.59 5.55
C SER A 375 -2.68 -13.42 6.44
N SER A 376 -3.18 -12.18 6.58
CA SER A 376 -4.32 -11.83 7.45
C SER A 376 -4.17 -12.42 8.86
N SER A 377 -2.96 -12.33 9.43
CA SER A 377 -2.61 -13.01 10.66
C SER A 377 -2.20 -12.05 11.78
N LEU A 378 -2.44 -12.50 13.02
CA LEU A 378 -1.86 -11.92 14.23
C LEU A 378 -0.80 -12.88 14.73
N ARG A 379 0.41 -12.38 14.97
CA ARG A 379 1.58 -13.19 15.32
C ARG A 379 2.37 -12.52 16.44
N MET A 380 3.27 -13.28 17.06
CA MET A 380 4.16 -12.77 18.09
C MET A 380 5.58 -13.26 17.89
N LEU A 381 6.55 -12.44 18.28
CA LEU A 381 7.96 -12.78 18.45
C LEU A 381 8.29 -12.73 19.95
N LYS A 382 8.74 -13.86 20.50
CA LYS A 382 9.17 -13.97 21.89
C LYS A 382 10.34 -14.94 21.97
N ASN A 383 11.39 -14.59 22.71
CA ASN A 383 12.56 -15.46 22.94
C ASN A 383 13.20 -16.03 21.65
N GLY A 384 13.17 -15.25 20.56
CA GLY A 384 13.72 -15.68 19.27
C GLY A 384 12.84 -16.66 18.49
N GLU A 385 11.57 -16.84 18.88
CA GLU A 385 10.59 -17.66 18.16
C GLU A 385 9.41 -16.82 17.70
N VAL A 386 9.00 -17.02 16.45
CA VAL A 386 7.76 -16.50 15.88
C VAL A 386 6.66 -17.55 16.03
N LYS A 387 5.50 -17.12 16.52
CA LYS A 387 4.30 -17.94 16.65
C LYS A 387 3.06 -17.23 16.12
N THR A 388 2.22 -17.95 15.41
CA THR A 388 0.93 -17.49 14.91
C THR A 388 -0.16 -17.64 15.98
N LEU A 389 -0.94 -16.58 16.15
CA LEU A 389 -2.07 -16.52 17.08
C LEU A 389 -3.42 -16.56 16.36
N ILE A 390 -3.51 -16.00 15.14
CA ILE A 390 -4.68 -16.00 14.24
C ILE A 390 -4.16 -16.03 12.80
N GLY A 391 -4.86 -16.68 11.87
CA GLY A 391 -4.53 -16.73 10.43
C GLY A 391 -3.84 -18.03 10.00
N THR A 392 -4.14 -18.53 8.80
CA THR A 392 -3.67 -19.86 8.34
C THR A 392 -3.02 -19.87 6.96
N GLY A 393 -3.10 -18.79 6.19
CA GLY A 393 -2.58 -18.76 4.82
C GLY A 393 -2.77 -17.41 4.12
N LEU A 394 -2.03 -17.20 3.02
CA LEU A 394 -2.08 -15.97 2.20
C LEU A 394 -3.45 -15.70 1.54
N PHE A 395 -4.32 -16.72 1.49
CA PHE A 395 -5.66 -16.64 0.91
C PHE A 395 -6.76 -17.04 1.91
N ASP A 396 -6.41 -17.25 3.18
CA ASP A 396 -7.32 -17.62 4.25
C ASP A 396 -7.68 -16.38 5.07
N TYR A 397 -8.72 -15.68 4.62
CA TYR A 397 -9.14 -14.42 5.22
C TYR A 397 -10.66 -14.33 5.36
N GLY A 398 -11.12 -13.44 6.22
CA GLY A 398 -12.54 -13.22 6.47
C GLY A 398 -12.81 -12.51 7.78
N LEU A 399 -14.08 -12.50 8.20
CA LEU A 399 -14.52 -11.89 9.45
C LEU A 399 -15.20 -12.94 10.33
N ILE A 400 -14.39 -13.75 11.00
CA ILE A 400 -14.85 -14.85 11.86
C ILE A 400 -14.26 -14.68 13.26
N ASP A 401 -15.13 -14.65 14.27
CA ASP A 401 -14.77 -14.65 15.69
C ASP A 401 -14.47 -16.09 16.18
N GLY A 402 -13.78 -16.21 17.30
CA GLY A 402 -13.43 -17.48 17.93
C GLY A 402 -11.93 -17.61 18.17
N THR A 403 -11.42 -18.84 18.22
CA THR A 403 -10.00 -19.13 18.45
C THR A 403 -9.31 -19.60 17.17
N TYR A 404 -7.98 -19.60 17.16
CA TYR A 404 -7.20 -20.31 16.16
C TYR A 404 -7.59 -21.79 16.05
N PRO A 405 -7.62 -22.41 14.85
CA PRO A 405 -7.34 -21.80 13.54
C PRO A 405 -8.59 -21.23 12.84
N LYS A 406 -9.75 -21.17 13.49
CA LYS A 406 -11.03 -20.82 12.84
C LYS A 406 -11.26 -19.32 12.72
N ALA A 407 -10.78 -18.55 13.68
CA ALA A 407 -10.89 -17.11 13.67
C ALA A 407 -10.13 -16.52 12.48
N MET A 408 -10.71 -15.50 11.85
CA MET A 408 -10.19 -14.87 10.65
C MET A 408 -10.17 -13.35 10.78
N LEU A 409 -9.15 -12.76 10.17
CA LEU A 409 -8.99 -11.34 9.90
C LEU A 409 -8.93 -11.14 8.37
N GLN A 410 -8.89 -9.90 7.90
CA GLN A 410 -8.62 -9.56 6.51
C GLN A 410 -7.72 -8.33 6.44
N HIS A 411 -6.46 -8.55 6.08
CA HIS A 411 -5.45 -7.49 5.87
C HIS A 411 -5.35 -6.48 7.02
N ALA A 412 -5.30 -6.97 8.26
CA ALA A 412 -5.18 -6.10 9.43
C ALA A 412 -3.85 -5.32 9.40
N GLN A 413 -3.89 -4.00 9.58
CA GLN A 413 -2.69 -3.15 9.46
C GLN A 413 -2.20 -2.51 10.77
N GLY A 414 -3.04 -2.43 11.80
CA GLY A 414 -2.68 -1.80 13.06
C GLY A 414 -3.15 -2.58 14.28
N LEU A 415 -2.41 -2.43 15.38
CA LEU A 415 -2.74 -3.04 16.66
C LEU A 415 -2.21 -2.24 17.83
N ASP A 416 -2.83 -2.39 19.00
CA ASP A 416 -2.30 -1.90 20.27
C ASP A 416 -2.63 -2.90 21.39
N VAL A 417 -1.83 -2.91 22.46
CA VAL A 417 -1.97 -3.86 23.57
C VAL A 417 -2.23 -3.14 24.88
N ALA A 418 -3.32 -3.50 25.55
CA ALA A 418 -3.55 -3.09 26.94
C ALA A 418 -4.41 -4.10 27.69
N ASN A 419 -4.26 -4.13 29.01
CA ASN A 419 -5.10 -4.92 29.90
C ASN A 419 -5.23 -6.40 29.47
N ASN A 420 -4.11 -6.99 29.05
CA ASN A 420 -4.03 -8.37 28.54
C ASN A 420 -4.92 -8.65 27.31
N LYS A 421 -5.18 -7.62 26.50
CA LYS A 421 -5.92 -7.70 25.24
C LYS A 421 -5.15 -6.97 24.14
N ILE A 422 -5.28 -7.49 22.92
CA ILE A 422 -4.80 -6.84 21.71
C ILE A 422 -6.00 -6.29 20.96
N PHE A 423 -6.02 -5.00 20.71
CA PHE A 423 -6.98 -4.32 19.86
C PHE A 423 -6.42 -4.26 18.46
N LEU A 424 -7.22 -4.61 17.46
CA LEU A 424 -6.78 -4.77 16.06
C LEU A 424 -7.64 -3.90 15.16
N ALA A 425 -7.01 -3.17 14.26
CA ALA A 425 -7.65 -2.60 13.09
C ALA A 425 -7.68 -3.67 11.98
N ASP A 426 -8.83 -4.35 11.86
CA ASP A 426 -9.09 -5.37 10.85
C ASP A 426 -9.57 -4.69 9.57
N THR A 427 -8.58 -4.11 8.88
CA THR A 427 -8.71 -3.02 7.92
C THR A 427 -9.71 -3.33 6.81
N TYR A 428 -9.56 -4.44 6.09
CA TYR A 428 -10.44 -4.73 4.95
C TYR A 428 -11.83 -5.20 5.35
N ASN A 429 -11.99 -5.70 6.58
CA ASN A 429 -13.29 -5.99 7.17
C ASN A 429 -14.02 -4.75 7.70
N ASN A 430 -13.42 -3.55 7.64
CA ASN A 430 -13.93 -2.33 8.28
C ASN A 430 -14.33 -2.57 9.74
N ALA A 431 -13.45 -3.23 10.50
CA ALA A 431 -13.77 -3.70 11.84
C ALA A 431 -12.64 -3.40 12.84
N ILE A 432 -13.03 -3.24 14.10
CA ILE A 432 -12.11 -3.32 15.24
C ILE A 432 -12.34 -4.65 15.93
N ARG A 433 -11.25 -5.39 16.16
CA ARG A 433 -11.28 -6.71 16.81
C ARG A 433 -10.52 -6.67 18.13
N ILE A 434 -10.85 -7.60 19.01
CA ILE A 434 -10.19 -7.78 20.30
C ILE A 434 -9.73 -9.23 20.40
N TYR A 435 -8.43 -9.44 20.57
CA TYR A 435 -7.84 -10.73 20.92
C TYR A 435 -7.50 -10.76 22.41
N ASP A 436 -8.07 -11.70 23.14
CA ASP A 436 -7.77 -11.90 24.56
C ASP A 436 -6.53 -12.79 24.72
N LEU A 437 -5.47 -12.25 25.34
CA LEU A 437 -4.19 -12.97 25.48
C LEU A 437 -4.28 -14.18 26.43
N LYS A 438 -5.31 -14.28 27.26
CA LYS A 438 -5.50 -15.39 28.21
C LYS A 438 -6.30 -16.53 27.58
N SER A 439 -7.43 -16.24 26.93
CA SER A 439 -8.27 -17.27 26.32
C SER A 439 -7.86 -17.63 24.90
N GLY A 440 -7.16 -16.74 24.19
CA GLY A 440 -6.87 -16.88 22.77
C GLY A 440 -8.08 -16.63 21.87
N GLU A 441 -9.12 -15.98 22.41
CA GLU A 441 -10.35 -15.66 21.69
C GLU A 441 -10.24 -14.31 20.97
N LEU A 442 -10.52 -14.32 19.66
CA LEU A 442 -10.74 -13.14 18.84
C LEU A 442 -12.25 -12.84 18.78
N SER A 443 -12.62 -11.60 19.06
CA SER A 443 -14.00 -11.13 19.02
C SER A 443 -14.13 -9.82 18.27
N THR A 444 -15.29 -9.56 17.68
CA THR A 444 -15.60 -8.29 17.02
C THR A 444 -16.06 -7.26 18.05
N LEU A 445 -15.35 -6.14 18.17
CA LEU A 445 -15.80 -4.99 18.97
C LEU A 445 -16.81 -4.15 18.19
N THR A 446 -16.49 -3.83 16.93
CA THR A 446 -17.37 -3.07 16.04
C THR A 446 -17.03 -3.34 14.58
N LYS A 447 -17.97 -3.12 13.67
CA LYS A 447 -17.79 -3.31 12.23
C LYS A 447 -18.78 -2.48 11.40
N GLY A 448 -18.46 -2.30 10.12
CA GLY A 448 -19.36 -1.76 9.12
C GLY A 448 -18.99 -0.35 8.67
N LYS A 449 -19.91 0.33 7.97
CA LYS A 449 -19.65 1.57 7.23
C LYS A 449 -19.24 2.78 8.09
N ALA A 450 -19.33 2.69 9.41
CA ALA A 450 -18.82 3.73 10.30
C ALA A 450 -17.28 3.79 10.31
N LEU A 451 -16.63 2.73 9.81
CA LEU A 451 -15.20 2.63 9.56
C LEU A 451 -14.99 2.37 8.07
N PHE A 452 -13.89 2.89 7.53
CA PHE A 452 -13.51 2.71 6.14
C PHE A 452 -12.00 2.51 6.00
N GLU A 453 -11.61 1.23 5.94
CA GLU A 453 -10.23 0.78 5.97
C GLU A 453 -9.42 1.41 7.10
N PRO A 454 -9.78 1.15 8.38
CA PRO A 454 -9.02 1.68 9.49
C PRO A 454 -7.56 1.18 9.43
N GLY A 455 -6.60 2.10 9.33
CA GLY A 455 -5.18 1.79 9.20
C GLY A 455 -4.50 1.52 10.54
N ASP A 456 -5.04 2.07 11.63
CA ASP A 456 -4.48 1.89 12.97
C ASP A 456 -5.49 2.06 14.10
N ILE A 457 -5.12 1.55 15.28
CA ILE A 457 -5.82 1.75 16.55
C ILE A 457 -4.80 1.95 17.69
N ARG A 458 -5.03 2.92 18.57
CA ARG A 458 -4.26 3.14 19.80
C ARG A 458 -5.15 3.47 20.98
N ILE A 459 -4.67 3.15 22.17
CA ILE A 459 -5.29 3.55 23.42
C ILE A 459 -4.63 4.85 23.90
N ILE A 460 -5.36 5.95 23.79
CA ILE A 460 -4.89 7.28 24.15
C ILE A 460 -5.89 7.88 25.13
N ASN A 461 -5.40 8.31 26.29
CA ASN A 461 -6.21 8.92 27.36
C ASN A 461 -7.44 8.07 27.74
N GLY A 462 -7.29 6.75 27.80
CA GLY A 462 -8.36 5.81 28.18
C GLY A 462 -9.47 5.65 27.14
N GLN A 463 -9.21 5.99 25.87
CA GLN A 463 -10.12 5.77 24.75
C GLN A 463 -9.37 5.09 23.61
N LEU A 464 -10.08 4.33 22.78
CA LEU A 464 -9.53 3.84 21.53
C LEU A 464 -9.64 4.97 20.50
N LEU A 465 -8.51 5.43 19.96
CA LEU A 465 -8.46 6.29 18.79
C LEU A 465 -8.09 5.43 17.58
N ILE A 466 -8.75 5.68 16.46
CA ILE A 466 -8.67 4.85 15.26
C ILE A 466 -8.33 5.77 14.09
N SER A 467 -7.29 5.42 13.35
CA SER A 467 -6.97 6.07 12.09
C SER A 467 -7.94 5.56 11.03
N ASP A 468 -8.99 6.32 10.71
CA ASP A 468 -10.01 5.91 9.75
C ASP A 468 -9.64 6.43 8.36
N THR A 469 -8.72 5.70 7.75
CA THR A 469 -7.86 6.16 6.65
C THR A 469 -8.67 6.67 5.46
N ASN A 470 -9.62 5.90 4.93
CA ASN A 470 -10.35 6.31 3.73
C ASN A 470 -11.48 7.32 4.01
N HIS A 471 -11.80 7.58 5.29
CA HIS A 471 -12.65 8.71 5.68
C HIS A 471 -11.86 9.99 5.96
N ASN A 472 -10.53 9.98 5.83
CA ASN A 472 -9.67 11.14 6.10
C ASN A 472 -9.88 11.70 7.53
N SER A 473 -10.08 10.82 8.51
CA SER A 473 -10.54 11.20 9.85
C SER A 473 -9.97 10.32 10.95
N ILE A 474 -10.13 10.76 12.21
CA ILE A 474 -9.88 9.94 13.39
C ILE A 474 -11.22 9.59 14.02
N LYS A 475 -11.44 8.31 14.32
CA LYS A 475 -12.60 7.87 15.11
C LYS A 475 -12.18 7.60 16.55
N THR A 476 -13.15 7.63 17.45
CA THR A 476 -12.97 7.20 18.83
C THR A 476 -14.03 6.21 19.26
N ILE A 477 -13.63 5.24 20.08
CA ILE A 477 -14.52 4.37 20.84
C ILE A 477 -14.18 4.54 22.33
N LYS A 478 -15.14 5.02 23.11
CA LYS A 478 -15.03 5.04 24.57
C LYS A 478 -14.99 3.62 25.10
N LEU A 479 -14.13 3.35 26.10
CA LEU A 479 -14.08 2.04 26.75
C LEU A 479 -15.48 1.65 27.28
N GLY A 480 -15.95 0.45 26.91
CA GLY A 480 -17.29 -0.05 27.23
C GLY A 480 -18.37 0.29 26.20
N SER A 481 -18.08 1.13 25.20
CA SER A 481 -18.91 1.34 24.02
C SER A 481 -18.50 0.40 22.87
N GLN A 482 -19.38 0.22 21.90
CA GLN A 482 -19.12 -0.49 20.63
C GLN A 482 -19.31 0.41 19.40
N THR A 483 -19.76 1.66 19.60
CA THR A 483 -20.05 2.57 18.50
C THR A 483 -18.89 3.53 18.29
N PRO A 484 -18.20 3.50 17.14
CA PRO A 484 -17.23 4.51 16.79
C PRO A 484 -17.93 5.84 16.49
N THR A 485 -17.37 6.92 17.02
CA THR A 485 -17.81 8.30 16.76
C THR A 485 -16.64 9.12 16.22
N GLU A 486 -16.93 10.24 15.57
CA GLU A 486 -15.90 11.16 15.13
C GLU A 486 -15.07 11.68 16.31
N PHE A 487 -13.74 11.66 16.18
CA PHE A 487 -12.85 12.42 17.05
C PHE A 487 -12.39 13.66 16.28
N PRO A 488 -12.75 14.87 16.73
CA PRO A 488 -12.51 16.07 15.93
C PRO A 488 -11.01 16.35 15.85
N VAL A 489 -10.47 16.40 14.62
CA VAL A 489 -9.14 16.95 14.33
C VAL A 489 -9.32 18.25 13.55
N LYS A 490 -8.80 19.35 14.09
CA LYS A 490 -9.11 20.70 13.58
C LYS A 490 -8.02 21.74 13.81
#